data_AF-A0A820IHP2-F1
#
_entry.id   AF-A0A820IHP2-F1
#
_cell.length_a   1.000
_cell.length_b   1.000
_cell.length_c   1.000
_cell.angle_alpha   90.00
_cell.angle_beta   90.00
_cell.angle_gamma   90.00
#
_symmetry.space_group_name_H-M   'P 1'
#
loop_
_entity.id
_entity.type
_entity.pdbx_description
1 polymer ?
#
loop_
_entity_poly.entity_id
_entity_poly.type
_entity_poly.pdbx_seq_one_letter_code
_entity_poly.pdbx_strand_id
1 'polypeptide(L)'
;MEIAQVEKDVWHKAREGNIDIRAMHDVLNDLHRGGTVPLTHRSLAFLQMTNTNEAHQFVEHYKTIELKRQSCITCMKKLNKNSADEDALNCLVIGTEDQHIYIIEAQAFTIMAT
;
A
#
# COMPACT_ATOMS: atom_id res chain seq x y z
N MET A 1 4.64 3.41 -2.26
CA MET A 1 3.46 4.30 -2.21
C MET A 1 3.42 5.05 -0.90
N GLU A 2 2.96 6.29 -0.91
CA GLU A 2 2.79 7.07 0.31
C GLU A 2 1.61 6.55 1.14
N ILE A 3 1.79 6.53 2.46
CA ILE A 3 0.78 6.18 3.44
C ILE A 3 0.45 7.46 4.21
N ALA A 4 -0.82 7.75 4.42
CA ALA A 4 -1.27 8.95 5.12
C ALA A 4 -0.59 9.06 6.49
N GLN A 5 -0.07 10.25 6.81
CA GLN A 5 0.63 10.47 8.07
C GLN A 5 -0.26 10.17 9.28
N VAL A 6 -1.56 10.52 9.19
CA VAL A 6 -2.56 10.23 10.23
C VAL A 6 -2.69 8.72 10.49
N GLU A 7 -2.65 7.89 9.44
CA GLU A 7 -2.71 6.43 9.58
C GLU A 7 -1.46 5.91 10.30
N LYS A 8 -0.27 6.39 9.92
CA LYS A 8 0.99 6.03 10.58
C LYS A 8 0.99 6.40 12.06
N ASP A 9 0.54 7.61 12.38
CA ASP A 9 0.53 8.15 13.74
C ASP A 9 -0.39 7.34 14.64
N VAL A 10 -1.55 6.91 14.14
CA VAL A 10 -2.48 6.04 14.88
C VAL A 10 -1.85 4.69 15.19
N TRP A 11 -1.23 4.04 14.20
CA TRP A 11 -0.54 2.77 14.43
C TRP A 11 0.66 2.92 15.38
N HIS A 12 1.36 4.06 15.32
CA HIS A 12 2.44 4.38 16.24
C HIS A 12 1.93 4.53 17.69
N LYS A 13 0.85 5.29 17.88
CA LYS A 13 0.22 5.42 19.21
C LYS A 13 -0.25 4.07 19.75
N ALA A 14 -0.79 3.20 18.89
CA ALA A 14 -1.19 1.84 19.28
C ALA A 14 0.01 1.00 19.72
N ARG A 15 1.15 1.13 19.02
CA ARG A 15 2.41 0.48 19.41
C ARG A 15 2.90 0.92 20.79
N GLU A 16 2.75 2.21 21.10
CA GLU A 16 3.15 2.80 22.39
C GLU A 16 2.14 2.57 23.51
N GLY A 17 0.94 2.05 23.21
CA GLY A 17 -0.15 1.93 24.18
C GLY A 17 -0.83 3.25 24.51
N ASN A 18 -0.65 4.28 23.67
CA ASN A 18 -1.13 5.65 23.86
C ASN A 18 -2.51 5.91 23.23
N ILE A 19 -3.18 4.87 22.72
CA ILE A 19 -4.52 4.95 22.13
C ILE A 19 -5.26 3.63 22.39
N ASP A 20 -6.54 3.70 22.73
CA ASP A 20 -7.39 2.53 22.82
C ASP A 20 -7.95 2.14 21.45
N ILE A 21 -8.48 0.92 21.35
CA ILE A 21 -8.95 0.34 20.09
C ILE A 21 -10.14 1.08 19.50
N ARG A 22 -11.02 1.61 20.33
CA ARG A 22 -12.20 2.33 19.85
C ARG A 22 -11.78 3.67 19.26
N ALA A 23 -10.93 4.42 19.95
CA ALA A 23 -10.37 5.66 19.42
C ALA A 23 -9.56 5.45 18.13
N MET A 24 -8.79 4.35 18.06
CA MET A 24 -8.09 3.95 16.84
C MET A 24 -9.07 3.67 15.67
N HIS A 25 -10.17 2.96 15.94
CA HIS A 25 -11.21 2.67 14.93
C HIS A 25 -11.86 3.95 14.42
N ASP A 26 -12.26 4.85 15.31
CA ASP A 26 -12.91 6.12 14.95
C ASP A 26 -12.00 6.96 14.04
N VAL A 27 -10.73 7.14 14.38
CA VAL A 27 -9.79 7.92 13.57
C VAL A 27 -9.56 7.30 12.18
N LEU A 28 -9.40 5.98 12.11
CA LEU A 28 -9.22 5.29 10.83
C LEU A 28 -10.48 5.32 9.97
N ASN A 29 -11.66 5.22 10.59
CA ASN A 29 -12.95 5.27 9.90
C ASN A 29 -13.22 6.68 9.35
N ASP A 30 -12.89 7.73 10.10
CA ASP A 30 -12.97 9.12 9.64
C ASP A 30 -12.02 9.37 8.46
N LEU A 31 -10.78 8.87 8.55
CA LEU A 31 -9.82 8.93 7.45
C LEU A 31 -10.33 8.18 6.20
N HIS A 32 -10.94 7.00 6.39
CA HIS A 32 -11.53 6.22 5.31
C HIS A 32 -12.69 6.97 4.62
N ARG A 33 -13.60 7.56 5.41
CA ARG A 33 -14.74 8.34 4.92
C ARG A 33 -14.33 9.63 4.22
N GLY A 34 -13.22 10.22 4.64
CA GLY A 34 -12.66 11.42 4.00
C GLY A 34 -12.23 11.19 2.55
N GLY A 35 -11.90 9.96 2.16
CA GLY A 35 -11.65 9.57 0.77
C GLY A 35 -10.43 10.22 0.09
N THR A 36 -9.63 11.01 0.82
CA THR A 36 -8.49 11.74 0.27
C THR A 36 -7.30 10.84 -0.01
N VAL A 37 -7.05 9.86 0.87
CA VAL A 37 -5.96 8.90 0.73
C VAL A 37 -6.49 7.52 1.12
N PRO A 38 -6.32 6.50 0.28
CA PRO A 38 -6.75 5.15 0.62
C PRO A 38 -5.87 4.57 1.73
N LEU A 39 -6.55 3.93 2.68
CA LEU A 39 -5.92 3.22 3.80
C LEU A 39 -5.13 2.00 3.33
N THR A 40 -4.16 1.56 4.14
CA THR A 40 -3.53 0.26 3.92
C THR A 40 -4.51 -0.88 4.16
N HIS A 41 -4.22 -2.05 3.55
CA HIS A 41 -4.99 -3.26 3.76
C HIS A 41 -5.12 -3.63 5.25
N ARG A 42 -4.06 -3.39 6.05
CA ARG A 42 -4.08 -3.64 7.49
C ARG A 42 -5.16 -2.82 8.20
N SER A 43 -5.24 -1.52 7.92
CA SER A 43 -6.24 -0.64 8.53
C SER A 43 -7.65 -0.97 8.04
N LEU A 44 -7.81 -1.33 6.75
CA LEU A 44 -9.10 -1.77 6.21
C LEU A 44 -9.58 -3.07 6.87
N ALA A 45 -8.69 -4.06 7.03
CA ALA A 45 -9.01 -5.31 7.70
C ALA A 45 -9.42 -5.08 9.16
N PHE A 46 -8.69 -4.21 9.88
CA PHE A 46 -9.06 -3.81 11.24
C PHE A 46 -10.44 -3.15 11.31
N LEU A 47 -10.78 -2.24 10.39
CA LEU A 47 -12.09 -1.57 10.37
C LEU A 47 -13.27 -2.53 10.14
N GLN A 48 -13.04 -3.67 9.49
CA GLN A 48 -14.05 -4.69 9.20
C GLN A 48 -14.31 -5.64 10.38
N MET A 49 -13.50 -5.59 11.44
CA MET A 49 -13.67 -6.45 12.60
C MET A 49 -14.85 -6.00 13.45
N THR A 50 -15.79 -6.91 13.69
CA THR A 50 -16.98 -6.65 14.52
C THR A 50 -16.79 -7.07 15.97
N ASN A 51 -15.85 -7.98 16.24
CA ASN A 51 -15.54 -8.47 17.58
C ASN A 51 -14.36 -7.68 18.18
N THR A 52 -14.60 -7.03 19.32
CA THR A 52 -13.59 -6.24 20.03
C THR A 52 -12.37 -7.07 20.44
N ASN A 53 -12.55 -8.32 20.88
CA ASN A 53 -11.43 -9.17 21.30
C ASN A 53 -10.54 -9.57 20.11
N GLU A 54 -11.15 -9.85 18.95
CA GLU A 54 -10.42 -10.11 17.71
C GLU A 54 -9.64 -8.88 17.26
N ALA A 55 -10.26 -7.70 17.32
CA ALA A 55 -9.61 -6.42 17.03
C ALA A 55 -8.40 -6.17 17.95
N HIS A 56 -8.53 -6.49 19.24
CA HIS A 56 -7.40 -6.45 20.19
C HIS A 56 -6.25 -7.36 19.78
N GLN A 57 -6.53 -8.63 19.51
CA GLN A 57 -5.50 -9.58 19.09
C GLN A 57 -4.82 -9.15 17.79
N PHE A 58 -5.60 -8.61 16.85
CA PHE A 58 -5.08 -8.09 15.59
C PHE A 58 -4.12 -6.91 15.81
N VAL A 59 -4.53 -5.90 16.58
CA VAL A 59 -3.67 -4.74 16.88
C VAL A 59 -2.40 -5.19 17.59
N GLU A 60 -2.49 -6.06 18.58
CA GLU A 60 -1.31 -6.58 19.30
C GLU A 60 -0.34 -7.31 18.37
N HIS A 61 -0.85 -8.10 17.43
CA HIS A 61 -0.03 -8.81 16.46
C HIS A 61 0.67 -7.86 15.47
N TYR A 62 -0.02 -6.83 15.00
CA TYR A 62 0.47 -5.99 13.89
C TYR A 62 1.09 -4.65 14.30
N LYS A 63 0.93 -4.19 15.55
CA LYS A 63 1.41 -2.85 15.99
C LYS A 63 2.93 -2.65 15.90
N THR A 64 3.71 -3.71 15.95
CA THR A 64 5.18 -3.65 15.83
C THR A 64 5.68 -3.81 14.40
N ILE A 65 4.82 -4.28 13.49
CA ILE A 65 5.16 -4.54 12.10
C ILE A 65 5.07 -3.22 11.34
N GLU A 66 6.10 -2.89 10.57
CA GLU A 66 6.12 -1.69 9.72
C GLU A 66 4.87 -1.64 8.82
N LEU A 67 4.24 -0.48 8.76
CA LEU A 67 3.06 -0.28 7.92
C LEU A 67 3.52 -0.12 6.47
N LYS A 68 3.07 -1.01 5.59
CA LYS A 68 3.43 -1.02 4.17
C LYS A 68 2.17 -1.00 3.31
N ARG A 69 2.27 -0.29 2.19
CA ARG A 69 1.27 -0.34 1.13
C ARG A 69 1.89 -1.01 -0.09
N GLN A 70 1.35 -2.19 -0.41
CA GLN A 70 1.67 -2.91 -1.63
C GLN A 70 0.56 -2.67 -2.64
N SER A 71 0.93 -2.50 -3.90
CA SER A 71 0.01 -2.44 -5.03
C SER A 71 0.20 -3.70 -5.86
N CYS A 72 -0.89 -4.25 -6.39
CA CYS A 72 -0.85 -5.38 -7.31
C CYS A 72 -0.57 -4.92 -8.74
N ILE A 73 0.16 -5.75 -9.48
CA ILE A 73 0.34 -5.61 -10.94
C ILE A 73 -0.91 -6.17 -11.62
N THR A 74 -1.52 -5.39 -12.51
CA THR A 74 -2.75 -5.76 -13.24
C THR A 74 -2.47 -6.06 -14.71
N CYS A 75 -1.47 -5.40 -15.31
CA CYS A 75 -1.06 -5.67 -16.68
C CYS A 75 0.46 -5.54 -16.86
N MET A 76 0.98 -6.25 -17.85
CA MET A 76 2.40 -6.24 -18.21
C MET A 76 2.56 -6.38 -19.71
N LYS A 77 3.43 -5.56 -20.32
CA LYS A 77 3.74 -5.60 -21.76
C LYS A 77 5.22 -5.36 -22.02
N LYS A 78 5.73 -5.93 -23.11
CA LYS A 78 7.05 -5.64 -23.66
C LYS A 78 6.99 -4.39 -24.56
N LEU A 79 7.95 -3.49 -24.41
CA LEU A 79 8.18 -2.34 -25.30
C LEU A 79 9.62 -2.37 -25.80
N ASN A 80 9.83 -2.20 -27.10
CA ASN A 80 11.18 -2.06 -27.64
C ASN A 80 11.71 -0.65 -27.36
N LYS A 81 12.89 -0.56 -26.74
CA LYS A 81 13.50 0.67 -26.23
C LYS A 81 14.13 1.52 -27.34
N ASN A 82 14.81 0.88 -28.29
CA ASN A 82 15.75 1.55 -29.21
C ASN A 82 15.47 1.31 -30.69
N SER A 83 14.78 0.24 -31.10
CA SER A 83 14.36 0.03 -32.48
C SER A 83 13.11 -0.85 -32.58
N ALA A 84 12.50 -0.90 -33.77
CA ALA A 84 11.36 -1.79 -34.03
C ALA A 84 11.79 -3.25 -34.33
N ASP A 85 13.10 -3.51 -34.34
CA ASP A 85 13.66 -4.82 -34.71
C ASP A 85 13.47 -5.85 -33.60
N GLU A 86 13.54 -7.13 -33.96
CA GLU A 86 13.38 -8.23 -32.99
C GLU A 86 14.51 -8.28 -31.96
N ASP A 87 15.71 -7.80 -32.30
CA ASP A 87 16.89 -7.74 -31.44
C ASP A 87 16.98 -6.47 -30.58
N ALA A 88 15.95 -5.63 -30.61
CA ALA A 88 15.92 -4.40 -29.82
C ALA A 88 16.05 -4.68 -28.32
N LEU A 89 16.65 -3.72 -27.61
CA LEU A 89 16.65 -3.71 -26.16
C LEU A 89 15.22 -3.56 -25.66
N ASN A 90 14.87 -4.28 -24.61
CA ASN A 90 13.49 -4.42 -24.19
C ASN A 90 13.24 -3.78 -22.83
N CYS A 91 12.07 -3.16 -22.72
CA CYS A 91 11.52 -2.63 -21.49
C CYS A 91 10.24 -3.38 -21.14
N LEU A 92 9.98 -3.49 -19.84
CA LEU A 92 8.71 -3.96 -19.32
C LEU A 92 7.88 -2.74 -18.94
N VAL A 93 6.67 -2.66 -19.48
CA VAL A 93 5.64 -1.71 -19.08
C VAL A 93 4.71 -2.45 -18.13
N ILE A 94 4.58 -1.95 -16.91
CA ILE A 94 3.78 -2.56 -15.83
C ILE A 94 2.71 -1.57 -15.42
N GLY A 95 1.45 -1.98 -15.52
CA GLY A 95 0.32 -1.25 -14.93
C GLY A 95 -0.08 -1.86 -13.60
N THR A 96 -0.37 -1.02 -12.63
CA THR A 96 -0.77 -1.43 -11.28
C THR A 96 -2.21 -1.04 -10.96
N GLU A 97 -2.82 -1.68 -9.97
CA GLU A 97 -4.22 -1.45 -9.57
C GLU A 97 -4.49 -0.01 -9.06
N ASP A 98 -3.45 0.65 -8.60
CA ASP A 98 -3.44 2.02 -8.09
C ASP A 98 -3.21 3.09 -9.18
N GLN A 99 -3.39 2.73 -10.46
CA GLN A 99 -3.31 3.62 -11.62
C GLN A 99 -1.91 4.17 -11.94
N HIS A 100 -0.84 3.50 -11.52
CA HIS A 100 0.53 3.83 -11.94
C HIS A 100 0.99 2.96 -13.12
N ILE A 101 1.88 3.53 -13.94
CA ILE A 101 2.53 2.83 -15.05
C ILE A 101 4.04 2.90 -14.88
N TYR A 102 4.68 1.78 -14.61
CA TYR A 102 6.13 1.69 -14.46
C TYR A 102 6.77 1.21 -15.76
N ILE A 103 7.82 1.89 -16.21
CA ILE A 103 8.68 1.42 -17.30
C ILE A 103 9.98 0.92 -16.69
N ILE A 104 10.29 -0.37 -16.86
CA ILE A 104 11.47 -1.03 -16.29
C ILE A 104 12.42 -1.47 -17.40
N GLU A 105 13.71 -1.21 -17.22
CA GLU A 105 14.75 -1.79 -18.07
C GLU A 105 14.94 -3.27 -17.75
N ALA A 106 14.72 -4.15 -18.73
CA ALA A 106 14.70 -5.60 -18.48
C ALA A 106 16.05 -6.21 -18.07
N GLN A 107 17.17 -5.56 -18.40
CA GLN A 107 18.51 -6.07 -18.07
C GLN A 107 19.00 -5.60 -16.70
N ALA A 108 18.70 -4.35 -16.33
CA ALA A 108 19.16 -3.74 -15.09
C ALA A 108 18.11 -3.81 -13.96
N PHE A 109 16.85 -4.16 -14.27
CA PHE A 109 15.71 -4.14 -13.35
C PHE A 109 15.50 -2.77 -12.67
N THR A 110 15.84 -1.70 -13.38
CA THR A 110 15.72 -0.32 -12.92
C THR A 110 14.45 0.32 -13.47
N ILE A 111 13.79 1.11 -12.62
CA ILE A 111 12.64 1.94 -13.04
C ILE A 111 13.19 3.12 -13.84
N MET A 112 12.75 3.25 -15.08
CA MET A 112 13.10 4.34 -15.99
C MET A 112 12.08 5.47 -15.95
N ALA A 113 10.79 5.16 -15.73
CA ALA A 113 9.69 6.12 -15.65
C ALA A 113 8.52 5.57 -14.83
N THR A 114 7.69 6.48 -14.29
CA THR A 114 6.48 6.23 -13.49
C THR A 114 5.33 7.13 -13.92
#